data_AF-A0A523XE06-F1
#
_entry.id   AF-A0A523XE06-F1
#
_cell.length_a   1.000
_cell.length_b   1.000
_cell.length_c   1.000
_cell.angle_alpha   90.00
_cell.angle_beta   90.00
_cell.angle_gamma   90.00
#
_symmetry.space_group_name_H-M   'P 1'
#
loop_
_entity.id
_entity.type
_entity.pdbx_description
1 polymer ?
#
loop_
_entity_poly.entity_id
_entity_poly.type
_entity_poly.pdbx_seq_one_letter_code
_entity_poly.pdbx_strand_id
1 'polypeptide(L)'
;MRSGSGFTLIELMMVVAIIGLVTAIAVPNFMSSRYRAYEAALRANMHTIQISVEDFAALSEGFYPGTIDTRVGDVLSTLGFSVPAGWESKVPFRRSLADGRRAPPFTPYALLYNHQGFKNPFRKGGNAVDNIQGPPATPPAGCSYYTGYDESGVKGDGEVAIGYSICGYGKGRPLALVLHSGH
;
A
#
# COMPACT_ATOMS: atom_id res chain seq x y z
N MET A 1 -45.31 -34.80 -35.01
CA MET A 1 -44.37 -35.87 -34.56
C MET A 1 -43.14 -35.18 -34.00
N ARG A 2 -42.90 -35.24 -32.68
CA ARG A 2 -41.73 -34.62 -32.05
C ARG A 2 -40.65 -35.70 -31.90
N SER A 3 -39.59 -35.61 -32.70
CA SER A 3 -38.35 -36.37 -32.50
C SER A 3 -37.62 -35.78 -31.29
N GLY A 4 -37.93 -36.28 -30.09
CA GLY A 4 -37.17 -35.96 -28.89
C GLY A 4 -35.89 -36.79 -28.87
N SER A 5 -34.81 -36.28 -29.46
CA SER A 5 -33.48 -36.84 -29.28
C SER A 5 -33.05 -36.62 -27.82
N GLY A 6 -33.08 -37.68 -27.02
CA GLY A 6 -32.57 -37.68 -25.65
C GLY A 6 -31.04 -37.69 -25.63
N PHE A 7 -30.46 -36.88 -24.75
CA PHE A 7 -29.01 -36.80 -24.51
C PHE A 7 -28.49 -38.15 -24.00
N THR A 8 -27.34 -38.62 -24.51
CA THR A 8 -26.79 -39.91 -24.06
C THR A 8 -25.98 -39.75 -22.78
N LEU A 9 -26.01 -40.76 -21.89
CA LEU A 9 -25.22 -40.75 -20.66
C LEU A 9 -23.71 -40.66 -20.96
N ILE A 10 -23.24 -41.33 -22.01
CA ILE A 10 -21.84 -41.31 -22.41
C ILE A 10 -21.37 -39.93 -22.89
N GLU A 11 -22.24 -39.20 -23.57
CA GLU A 11 -21.98 -37.83 -24.04
C GLU A 11 -21.84 -36.87 -22.85
N LEU A 12 -22.65 -37.04 -21.81
CA LEU A 12 -22.46 -36.28 -20.58
C LEU A 12 -21.17 -36.67 -19.84
N MET A 13 -20.85 -37.97 -19.77
CA MET A 13 -19.67 -38.47 -19.06
C MET A 13 -18.36 -38.00 -19.68
N MET A 14 -18.23 -38.02 -21.01
CA MET A 14 -17.02 -37.54 -21.69
C MET A 14 -16.83 -36.03 -21.47
N VAL A 15 -17.92 -35.25 -21.47
CA VAL A 15 -17.88 -33.80 -21.25
C VAL A 15 -17.36 -33.46 -19.86
N VAL A 16 -17.89 -34.09 -18.81
CA VAL A 16 -17.39 -33.84 -17.44
C VAL A 16 -15.96 -34.33 -17.25
N ALA A 17 -15.54 -35.39 -17.94
CA ALA A 17 -14.15 -35.87 -17.92
C ALA A 17 -13.18 -34.86 -18.55
N ILE A 18 -13.53 -34.28 -19.71
CA ILE A 18 -12.73 -33.25 -20.38
C ILE A 18 -12.67 -31.96 -19.54
N ILE A 19 -13.81 -31.50 -19.01
CA ILE A 19 -13.87 -30.32 -18.14
C ILE A 19 -13.01 -30.54 -16.89
N GLY A 20 -13.03 -31.75 -16.31
CA GLY A 20 -12.19 -32.13 -15.18
C GLY A 20 -10.70 -32.02 -15.48
N LEU A 21 -10.27 -32.54 -16.64
CA LEU A 21 -8.87 -32.47 -17.09
C LEU A 21 -8.38 -31.03 -17.27
N VAL A 22 -9.18 -30.19 -17.95
CA VAL A 22 -8.82 -28.78 -18.18
C VAL A 22 -8.79 -28.02 -16.85
N THR A 23 -9.79 -28.21 -16.00
CA THR A 23 -9.89 -27.54 -14.69
C THR A 23 -8.70 -27.89 -13.79
N ALA A 24 -8.25 -29.15 -13.80
CA ALA A 24 -7.12 -29.61 -13.01
C ALA A 24 -5.82 -28.84 -13.31
N ILE A 25 -5.61 -28.44 -14.57
CA ILE A 25 -4.43 -27.66 -14.99
C ILE A 25 -4.69 -26.15 -14.83
N ALA A 26 -5.89 -25.67 -15.16
CA ALA A 26 -6.22 -24.26 -15.20
C ALA A 26 -6.27 -23.62 -13.80
N VAL A 27 -6.84 -24.30 -12.80
CA VAL A 27 -7.01 -23.77 -11.44
C VAL A 27 -5.68 -23.41 -10.75
N PRO A 28 -4.67 -24.30 -10.65
CA PRO A 28 -3.42 -23.96 -9.99
C PRO A 28 -2.67 -22.81 -10.70
N ASN A 29 -2.69 -22.79 -12.03
CA ASN A 29 -2.07 -21.71 -12.81
C ASN A 29 -2.78 -20.36 -12.59
N PHE A 30 -4.11 -20.36 -12.59
CA PHE A 30 -4.90 -19.16 -12.30
C PHE A 30 -4.61 -18.59 -10.91
N MET A 31 -4.51 -19.46 -9.89
CA MET A 31 -4.17 -19.04 -8.52
C MET A 31 -2.77 -18.42 -8.43
N SER A 32 -1.78 -19.00 -9.12
CA SER A 32 -0.42 -18.45 -9.20
C SER A 32 -0.40 -17.09 -9.91
N SER A 33 -1.08 -16.97 -11.05
CA SER A 33 -1.20 -15.72 -11.81
C SER A 33 -1.84 -14.61 -10.98
N ARG A 34 -2.94 -14.93 -10.27
CA ARG A 34 -3.62 -14.00 -9.37
C ARG A 34 -2.71 -13.51 -8.24
N TYR A 35 -1.90 -14.40 -7.65
CA TYR A 35 -0.95 -14.03 -6.61
C TYR A 35 0.14 -13.07 -7.15
N ARG A 36 0.68 -13.33 -8.34
CA ARG A 36 1.64 -12.42 -9.00
C ARG A 36 1.04 -11.04 -9.26
N ALA A 37 -0.23 -10.99 -9.68
CA ALA A 37 -0.95 -9.73 -9.86
C ALA A 37 -1.09 -8.95 -8.54
N TYR A 38 -1.29 -9.66 -7.42
CA TYR A 38 -1.34 -9.03 -6.09
C TYR A 38 0.01 -8.48 -5.64
N GLU A 39 1.10 -9.20 -5.89
CA GLU A 39 2.45 -8.67 -5.61
C GLU A 39 2.77 -7.46 -6.48
N ALA A 40 2.39 -7.48 -7.77
CA ALA A 40 2.55 -6.34 -8.67
C ALA A 40 1.77 -5.10 -8.20
N ALA A 41 0.52 -5.29 -7.78
CA ALA A 41 -0.29 -4.22 -7.20
C ALA A 41 0.33 -3.65 -5.91
N LEU A 42 0.90 -4.51 -5.06
CA LEU A 42 1.57 -4.05 -3.84
C LEU A 42 2.81 -3.22 -4.15
N ARG A 43 3.63 -3.63 -5.14
CA ARG A 43 4.77 -2.81 -5.60
C ARG A 43 4.33 -1.45 -6.14
N ALA A 44 3.22 -1.41 -6.88
CA ALA A 44 2.65 -0.14 -7.36
C ALA A 44 2.20 0.77 -6.21
N ASN A 45 1.59 0.22 -5.15
CA ASN A 45 1.27 0.98 -3.94
C ASN A 45 2.53 1.56 -3.29
N MET A 46 3.60 0.77 -3.17
CA MET A 46 4.87 1.23 -2.59
C MET A 46 5.47 2.41 -3.36
N HIS A 47 5.47 2.33 -4.69
CA HIS A 47 5.90 3.43 -5.55
C HIS A 47 5.01 4.67 -5.41
N THR A 48 3.70 4.49 -5.20
CA THR A 48 2.77 5.60 -4.95
C THR A 48 3.07 6.29 -3.62
N ILE A 49 3.40 5.52 -2.57
CA ILE A 49 3.87 6.08 -1.29
C ILE A 49 5.17 6.84 -1.52
N GLN A 50 6.12 6.27 -2.27
CA GLN A 50 7.38 6.93 -2.58
C GLN A 50 7.16 8.32 -3.20
N ILE A 51 6.36 8.42 -4.26
CA ILE A 51 6.03 9.71 -4.88
C ILE A 51 5.42 10.67 -3.85
N SER A 52 4.50 10.19 -3.01
CA SER A 52 3.85 11.02 -1.99
C SER A 52 4.83 11.50 -0.90
N VAL A 53 5.87 10.71 -0.60
CA VAL A 53 6.95 11.06 0.32
C VAL A 53 7.86 12.12 -0.30
N GLU A 54 8.18 12.02 -1.58
CA GLU A 54 8.93 13.06 -2.28
C GLU A 54 8.12 14.37 -2.38
N ASP A 55 6.81 14.27 -2.64
CA ASP A 55 5.89 15.43 -2.59
C ASP A 55 5.83 16.05 -1.19
N PHE A 56 5.90 15.23 -0.13
CA PHE A 56 6.00 15.72 1.24
C PHE A 56 7.30 16.49 1.44
N ALA A 57 8.45 15.91 1.05
CA ALA A 57 9.76 16.52 1.21
C ALA A 57 9.85 17.88 0.49
N ALA A 58 9.21 18.01 -0.68
CA ALA A 58 9.10 19.28 -1.39
C ALA A 58 8.35 20.39 -0.61
N LEU A 59 7.48 20.01 0.33
CA LEU A 59 6.74 20.93 1.21
C LEU A 59 7.45 21.18 2.56
N SER A 60 8.44 20.35 2.93
CA SER A 60 9.10 20.35 4.23
C SER A 60 10.62 20.52 4.14
N GLU A 61 11.09 21.37 3.22
CA GLU A 61 12.51 21.74 3.08
C GLU A 61 13.45 20.55 2.85
N GLY A 62 12.98 19.51 2.17
CA GLY A 62 13.75 18.30 1.85
C GLY A 62 13.79 17.25 2.96
N PHE A 63 13.12 17.48 4.09
CA PHE A 63 13.01 16.50 5.17
C PHE A 63 11.80 15.58 4.99
N TYR A 64 11.91 14.35 5.50
CA TYR A 64 10.85 13.35 5.39
C TYR A 64 10.02 13.26 6.67
N PRO A 65 8.78 12.77 6.59
CA PRO A 65 7.95 12.60 7.77
C PRO A 65 8.43 11.39 8.60
N GLY A 66 8.37 11.46 9.93
CA GLY A 66 8.66 10.30 10.78
C GLY A 66 7.68 9.14 10.56
N THR A 67 6.40 9.46 10.34
CA THR A 67 5.35 8.47 10.05
C THR A 67 4.40 8.95 8.94
N ILE A 68 3.49 8.10 8.48
CA ILE A 68 2.50 8.50 7.46
C ILE A 68 1.49 9.55 7.90
N ASP A 69 1.37 9.82 9.19
CA ASP A 69 0.43 10.81 9.72
C ASP A 69 1.10 12.13 10.11
N THR A 70 2.43 12.15 10.14
CA THR A 70 3.23 13.32 10.48
C THR A 70 2.98 14.43 9.47
N ARG A 71 2.69 15.63 9.98
CA ARG A 71 2.29 16.75 9.13
C ARG A 71 3.49 17.59 8.73
N VAL A 72 3.36 18.27 7.60
CA VAL A 72 4.36 19.24 7.13
C VAL A 72 4.61 20.31 8.21
N GLY A 73 3.57 20.79 8.88
CA GLY A 73 3.70 21.79 9.94
C GLY A 73 4.53 21.32 11.14
N ASP A 74 4.40 20.05 11.53
CA ASP A 74 5.17 19.47 12.64
C ASP A 74 6.67 19.44 12.29
N VAL A 75 6.99 19.03 11.06
CA VAL A 75 8.37 19.00 10.55
C VAL A 75 8.96 20.40 10.48
N LEU A 76 8.25 21.36 9.87
CA LEU A 76 8.74 22.75 9.77
C LEU A 76 8.94 23.39 11.15
N SER A 77 8.04 23.15 12.10
CA SER A 77 8.20 23.66 13.47
C SER A 77 9.45 23.11 14.15
N THR A 78 9.74 21.82 13.94
CA THR A 78 10.94 21.16 14.49
C THR A 78 12.23 21.72 13.90
N LEU A 79 12.19 22.14 12.63
CA LEU A 79 13.31 22.79 11.94
C LEU A 79 13.51 24.27 12.35
N GLY A 80 12.68 24.79 13.25
CA GLY A 80 12.78 26.17 13.74
C GLY A 80 12.00 27.20 12.90
N PHE A 81 11.21 26.76 11.91
CA PHE A 81 10.30 27.66 11.22
C PHE A 81 9.11 27.98 12.12
N SER A 82 8.88 29.27 12.36
CA SER A 82 7.72 29.72 13.11
C SER A 82 6.46 29.59 12.25
N VAL A 83 5.62 28.60 12.55
CA VAL A 83 4.27 28.49 11.97
C VAL A 83 3.40 29.56 12.63
N PRO A 84 2.86 30.55 11.89
CA PRO A 84 2.00 31.57 12.49
C PRO A 84 0.75 30.95 13.09
N ALA A 85 0.31 31.45 14.25
CA ALA A 85 -0.89 30.94 14.92
C ALA A 85 -2.11 30.92 13.98
N GLY A 86 -2.79 29.78 13.92
CA GLY A 86 -3.95 29.54 13.05
C GLY A 86 -3.60 28.97 11.67
N TRP A 87 -2.32 28.97 11.28
CA TRP A 87 -1.86 28.39 10.01
C TRP A 87 -1.69 26.87 10.07
N GLU A 88 -1.68 26.27 11.25
CA GLU A 88 -1.58 24.82 11.45
C GLU A 88 -2.75 24.08 10.79
N SER A 89 -3.89 24.75 10.67
CA SER A 89 -5.10 24.24 10.00
C SER A 89 -5.10 24.44 8.47
N LYS A 90 -4.17 25.23 7.93
CA LYS A 90 -4.12 25.55 6.49
C LYS A 90 -3.53 24.39 5.71
N VAL A 91 -3.94 24.31 4.45
CA VAL A 91 -3.71 23.15 3.57
C VAL A 91 -2.23 22.74 3.44
N PRO A 92 -1.21 23.61 3.32
CA PRO A 92 0.15 23.10 3.25
C PRO A 92 0.62 22.49 4.58
N PHE A 93 0.33 23.12 5.72
CA PHE A 93 0.80 22.68 7.04
C PHE A 93 0.07 21.45 7.57
N ARG A 94 -1.22 21.26 7.24
CA ARG A 94 -2.03 20.11 7.68
C ARG A 94 -1.74 18.84 6.87
N ARG A 95 -1.04 18.93 5.73
CA ARG A 95 -0.80 17.77 4.86
C ARG A 95 0.09 16.74 5.54
N SER A 96 -0.27 15.47 5.37
CA SER A 96 0.54 14.29 5.70
C SER A 96 0.36 13.24 4.61
N LEU A 97 1.07 12.11 4.69
CA LEU A 97 0.94 11.08 3.66
C LEU A 97 -0.48 10.50 3.63
N ALA A 98 -1.03 10.18 4.80
CA ALA A 98 -2.28 9.41 4.91
C ALA A 98 -3.39 10.08 5.76
N ASP A 99 -3.09 11.14 6.51
CA ASP A 99 -4.02 11.90 7.38
C ASP A 99 -4.94 11.00 8.23
N GLY A 100 -4.35 10.03 8.94
CA GLY A 100 -5.04 9.11 9.84
C GLY A 100 -5.80 7.98 9.14
N ARG A 101 -5.78 7.90 7.81
CA ARG A 101 -6.41 6.82 7.04
C ARG A 101 -5.36 5.76 6.68
N ARG A 102 -5.78 4.50 6.63
CA ARG A 102 -4.92 3.36 6.24
C ARG A 102 -5.35 2.72 4.93
N ALA A 103 -6.50 3.11 4.41
CA ALA A 103 -7.09 2.64 3.17
C ALA A 103 -7.96 3.76 2.58
N PRO A 104 -8.17 3.78 1.25
CA PRO A 104 -9.04 4.78 0.62
C PRO A 104 -10.51 4.64 1.07
N PRO A 105 -11.32 5.71 0.93
CA PRO A 105 -10.93 7.03 0.44
C PRO A 105 -10.09 7.79 1.48
N PHE A 106 -8.99 8.38 1.01
CA PHE A 106 -8.16 9.26 1.83
C PHE A 106 -8.80 10.64 1.94
N THR A 107 -8.39 11.41 2.96
CA THR A 107 -8.89 12.77 3.14
C THR A 107 -8.25 13.71 2.10
N PRO A 108 -8.83 14.90 1.83
CA PRO A 108 -8.21 15.90 0.95
C PRO A 108 -6.85 16.44 1.44
N TYR A 109 -6.46 16.12 2.66
CA TYR A 109 -5.19 16.54 3.27
C TYR A 109 -4.13 15.43 3.23
N ALA A 110 -4.51 14.21 2.85
CA ALA A 110 -3.55 13.15 2.57
C ALA A 110 -2.92 13.38 1.19
N LEU A 111 -1.59 13.27 1.11
CA LEU A 111 -0.88 13.31 -0.18
C LEU A 111 -1.24 12.10 -1.05
N LEU A 112 -1.64 10.99 -0.43
CA LEU A 112 -2.18 9.81 -1.10
C LEU A 112 -3.57 10.05 -1.77
N TYR A 113 -4.23 11.20 -1.59
CA TYR A 113 -5.61 11.44 -2.04
C TYR A 113 -5.93 11.09 -3.51
N ASN A 114 -5.01 11.37 -4.45
CA ASN A 114 -5.27 11.31 -5.89
C ASN A 114 -5.02 9.95 -6.57
N HIS A 115 -4.63 8.92 -5.83
CA HIS A 115 -4.25 7.66 -6.47
C HIS A 115 -5.47 6.84 -6.95
N GLN A 116 -5.46 6.40 -8.22
CA GLN A 116 -6.44 5.43 -8.70
C GLN A 116 -5.88 4.02 -8.51
N GLY A 117 -6.51 3.23 -7.63
CA GLY A 117 -6.21 1.80 -7.48
C GLY A 117 -5.39 1.42 -6.24
N PHE A 118 -4.93 2.38 -5.44
CA PHE A 118 -4.26 2.09 -4.18
C PHE A 118 -5.22 1.43 -3.19
N LYS A 119 -4.95 0.18 -2.85
CA LYS A 119 -5.76 -0.63 -1.93
C LYS A 119 -4.96 -1.83 -1.51
N ASN A 120 -5.39 -2.51 -0.45
CA ASN A 120 -4.83 -3.82 -0.11
C ASN A 120 -5.27 -4.86 -1.16
N PRO A 121 -4.33 -5.46 -1.93
CA PRO A 121 -4.67 -6.40 -2.98
C PRO A 121 -5.03 -7.80 -2.45
N PHE A 122 -4.66 -8.13 -1.22
CA PHE A 122 -4.84 -9.44 -0.60
C PHE A 122 -6.13 -9.53 0.23
N ARG A 123 -6.53 -8.43 0.87
CA ARG A 123 -7.71 -8.36 1.75
C ARG A 123 -8.55 -7.12 1.44
N LYS A 124 -9.76 -7.33 0.93
CA LYS A 124 -10.74 -6.24 0.73
C LYS A 124 -11.05 -5.58 2.08
N GLY A 125 -10.93 -4.24 2.13
CA GLY A 125 -11.15 -3.46 3.34
C GLY A 125 -10.02 -3.53 4.38
N GLY A 126 -8.92 -4.25 4.09
CA GLY A 126 -7.72 -4.21 4.92
C GLY A 126 -6.90 -2.93 4.69
N ASN A 127 -6.02 -2.62 5.64
CA ASN A 127 -5.05 -1.51 5.51
C ASN A 127 -4.20 -1.72 4.25
N ALA A 128 -4.12 -0.67 3.44
CA ALA A 128 -3.28 -0.58 2.25
C ALA A 128 -1.92 0.06 2.58
N VAL A 129 -1.91 0.99 3.53
CA VAL A 129 -0.71 1.64 4.08
C VAL A 129 -0.74 1.60 5.60
N ASP A 130 0.41 1.47 6.24
CA ASP A 130 0.57 1.65 7.69
C ASP A 130 2.00 2.07 8.07
N ASN A 131 2.21 2.35 9.34
CA ASN A 131 3.55 2.60 9.89
C ASN A 131 4.20 1.30 10.35
N ILE A 132 5.53 1.21 10.24
CA ILE A 132 6.31 0.12 10.85
C ILE A 132 7.24 0.67 11.93
N GLN A 133 6.99 0.27 13.18
CA GLN A 133 7.90 0.44 14.30
C GLN A 133 8.48 -0.93 14.65
N GLY A 134 9.54 -1.31 13.94
CA GLY A 134 10.12 -2.66 14.00
C GLY A 134 9.28 -3.72 13.27
N PRO A 135 9.84 -4.89 12.95
CA PRO A 135 9.13 -5.93 12.20
C PRO A 135 7.87 -6.36 12.95
N PRO A 136 6.65 -6.21 12.38
CA PRO A 136 5.44 -6.65 13.05
C PRO A 136 5.49 -8.16 13.26
N ALA A 137 5.12 -8.63 14.46
CA ALA A 137 5.15 -10.05 14.81
C ALA A 137 4.38 -10.93 13.80
N THR A 138 3.33 -10.38 13.20
CA THR A 138 2.67 -10.94 12.01
C THR A 138 2.27 -9.79 11.07
N PRO A 139 3.00 -9.56 9.97
CA PRO A 139 2.64 -8.51 9.02
C PRO A 139 1.32 -8.85 8.30
N PRO A 140 0.28 -8.00 8.36
CA PRO A 140 -0.89 -8.15 7.50
C PRO A 140 -0.49 -8.21 6.03
N ALA A 141 -0.99 -9.24 5.33
CA ALA A 141 -0.74 -9.41 3.91
C ALA A 141 -1.35 -8.25 3.10
N GLY A 142 -0.58 -7.73 2.16
CA GLY A 142 -1.00 -6.70 1.22
C GLY A 142 -0.93 -5.26 1.73
N CYS A 143 -0.34 -5.04 2.90
CA CYS A 143 -0.10 -3.70 3.41
C CYS A 143 1.31 -3.24 3.04
N SER A 144 1.43 -1.98 2.62
CA SER A 144 2.69 -1.27 2.43
C SER A 144 2.99 -0.49 3.70
N TYR A 145 4.21 -0.60 4.20
CA TYR A 145 4.62 0.04 5.44
C TYR A 145 5.65 1.11 5.16
N TYR A 146 5.53 2.22 5.88
CA TYR A 146 6.46 3.33 5.84
C TYR A 146 7.12 3.50 7.21
N THR A 147 8.39 3.86 7.21
CA THR A 147 9.13 4.28 8.41
C THR A 147 10.11 5.37 8.03
N GLY A 148 10.05 6.50 8.73
CA GLY A 148 11.08 7.52 8.69
C GLY A 148 12.17 7.21 9.70
N TYR A 149 13.43 7.48 9.36
CA TYR A 149 14.57 7.29 10.24
C TYR A 149 15.61 8.39 10.09
N ASP A 150 16.49 8.48 11.08
CA ASP A 150 17.74 9.23 11.04
C ASP A 150 18.88 8.40 11.67
N GLU A 151 20.02 9.03 11.94
CA GLU A 151 21.17 8.39 12.61
C GLU A 151 20.85 7.88 14.03
N SER A 152 19.83 8.44 14.69
CA SER A 152 19.38 8.02 16.02
C SER A 152 18.37 6.87 15.98
N GLY A 153 17.84 6.53 14.81
CA GLY A 153 16.93 5.41 14.59
C GLY A 153 15.59 5.81 13.98
N VAL A 154 14.57 4.99 14.25
CA VAL A 154 13.20 5.18 13.72
C VAL A 154 12.51 6.35 14.41
N LYS A 155 11.79 7.13 13.61
CA LYS A 155 11.07 8.32 14.07
C LYS A 155 9.60 8.07 14.37
N GLY A 156 9.13 8.81 15.37
CA GLY A 156 7.75 8.85 15.82
C GLY A 156 6.88 9.80 15.01
N ASP A 157 5.59 9.85 15.38
CA ASP A 157 4.67 10.79 14.75
C ASP A 157 4.98 12.23 15.19
N GLY A 158 4.93 13.17 14.24
CA GLY A 158 5.32 14.57 14.46
C GLY A 158 6.83 14.81 14.36
N GLU A 159 7.64 13.75 14.26
CA GLU A 159 9.10 13.88 14.23
C GLU A 159 9.64 14.00 12.80
N VAL A 160 10.85 14.56 12.70
CA VAL A 160 11.58 14.75 11.45
C VAL A 160 12.44 13.52 11.15
N ALA A 161 12.39 13.05 9.91
CA ALA A 161 13.26 12.01 9.39
C ALA A 161 14.19 12.56 8.30
N ILE A 162 15.39 11.96 8.20
CA ILE A 162 16.40 12.29 7.18
C ILE A 162 16.38 11.26 6.05
N GLY A 163 15.89 10.05 6.35
CA GLY A 163 15.61 9.04 5.34
C GLY A 163 14.33 8.27 5.63
N TYR A 164 13.95 7.42 4.69
CA TYR A 164 12.77 6.57 4.83
C TYR A 164 13.00 5.17 4.27
N SER A 165 12.15 4.25 4.72
CA SER A 165 12.08 2.89 4.20
C SER A 165 10.64 2.51 3.94
N ILE A 166 10.35 2.02 2.74
CA ILE A 166 9.04 1.48 2.36
C ILE A 166 9.15 -0.03 2.18
N CYS A 167 8.32 -0.79 2.89
CA CYS A 167 8.33 -2.26 2.86
C CYS A 167 6.92 -2.80 2.59
N GLY A 168 6.74 -3.63 1.57
CA GLY A 168 5.47 -4.34 1.35
C GLY A 168 5.52 -5.75 1.93
N TYR A 169 4.44 -6.24 2.52
CA TYR A 169 4.35 -7.66 2.90
C TYR A 169 3.33 -8.38 2.04
N GLY A 170 3.77 -9.44 1.37
CA GLY A 170 2.90 -10.36 0.62
C GLY A 170 2.17 -11.33 1.56
N LYS A 171 1.88 -12.55 1.10
CA LYS A 171 1.28 -13.60 1.94
C LYS A 171 2.29 -14.14 2.98
N GLY A 172 2.55 -13.37 4.03
CA GLY A 172 3.39 -13.75 5.18
C GLY A 172 4.90 -13.60 4.96
N ARG A 173 5.34 -12.92 3.89
CA ARG A 173 6.76 -12.64 3.62
C ARG A 173 6.97 -11.20 3.16
N PRO A 174 8.07 -10.54 3.56
CA PRO A 174 8.41 -9.24 3.02
C PRO A 174 8.66 -9.36 1.51
N LEU A 175 7.98 -8.52 0.74
CA LEU A 175 8.34 -8.22 -0.63
C LEU A 175 9.44 -7.17 -0.54
N ALA A 176 10.69 -7.64 -0.57
CA ALA A 176 11.89 -6.82 -0.48
C ALA A 176 12.02 -5.91 -1.70
N LEU A 177 11.27 -4.82 -1.71
CA LEU A 177 11.63 -3.61 -2.44
C LEU A 177 11.77 -2.53 -1.37
N VAL A 178 12.90 -2.53 -0.67
CA VAL A 178 13.16 -1.48 0.30
C VAL A 178 13.60 -0.26 -0.50
N LEU A 179 12.69 0.70 -0.64
CA LEU A 179 12.99 1.99 -1.26
C LEU A 179 13.59 2.87 -0.18
N HIS A 180 14.84 3.26 -0.38
CA HIS A 180 15.58 4.18 0.48
C HIS A 180 15.72 5.53 -0.22
N SER A 181 15.65 6.60 0.56
CA SER A 181 16.10 7.92 0.12
C SER A 181 17.58 7.85 -0.28
N GLY A 182 17.93 8.37 -1.46
CA GLY A 182 19.32 8.39 -1.92
C GLY A 182 20.12 9.49 -1.25
N HIS A 183 20.68 9.19 -0.08
CA HIS A 183 21.80 9.92 0.51
C HIS A 183 22.80 8.94 1.12
#